data_AF-A0A5C7LR75-F1
#
_entry.id   AF-A0A5C7LR75-F1
#
_cell.length_a   1.000
_cell.length_b   1.000
_cell.length_c   1.000
_cell.angle_alpha   90.00
_cell.angle_beta   90.00
_cell.angle_gamma   90.00
#
_symmetry.space_group_name_H-M   'P 1'
#
loop_
_entity.id
_entity.type
_entity.pdbx_description
1 polymer ?
#
loop_
_entity_poly.entity_id
_entity_poly.type
_entity_poly.pdbx_seq_one_letter_code
_entity_poly.pdbx_strand_id
1 'polypeptide(L)'
;MTDETQTDQTPAQRPEGLPDDYWDAEKNSLRMDAILPRLGPAQRPEALPEAYWNAEKGELNFDALGPRLAAGVSKVDEIDWTLPGDLDPSNPDVVWEISKDDPMVKAMGEVFAAQGLQQSAITALTTAYAKHSLSQMTEMRNALTAEAAKLGPKSAERVSGAQKFVEDTLVRAAGTDPKAIAAAKQRAENFRNTWTTAEQVEVVEALIKAASAPQPNTGAPASQESESKGRRFFAGMTQEKAN
;
A
#
# COMPACT_ATOMS: atom_id res chain seq x y z
N MET A 1 -18.02 41.74 24.96
CA MET A 1 -17.41 42.33 23.75
C MET A 1 -17.64 41.35 22.63
N THR A 2 -18.74 41.51 21.90
CA THR A 2 -19.02 40.80 20.65
C THR A 2 -19.25 41.88 19.62
N ASP A 3 -18.29 41.96 18.72
CA ASP A 3 -18.19 42.90 17.62
C ASP A 3 -19.10 42.37 16.50
N GLU A 4 -20.21 43.05 16.23
CA GLU A 4 -21.07 42.75 15.09
C GLU A 4 -20.48 43.44 13.86
N THR A 5 -19.82 42.64 13.01
CA THR A 5 -19.44 43.04 11.65
C THR A 5 -20.68 43.43 10.85
N GLN A 6 -20.94 44.73 10.79
CA GLN A 6 -21.89 45.36 9.88
C GLN A 6 -21.28 45.31 8.48
N THR A 7 -21.70 44.35 7.65
CA THR A 7 -21.40 44.36 6.22
C THR A 7 -22.19 45.50 5.57
N ASP A 8 -21.50 46.56 5.17
CA ASP A 8 -21.97 47.59 4.25
C ASP A 8 -22.40 46.91 2.93
N GLN A 9 -23.69 46.59 2.82
CA GLN A 9 -24.27 46.16 1.56
C GLN A 9 -24.65 47.41 0.77
N THR A 10 -23.78 47.78 -0.18
CA THR A 10 -24.10 48.75 -1.23
C THR A 10 -25.43 48.33 -1.88
N PRO A 11 -26.44 49.22 -1.99
CA PRO A 11 -27.73 48.85 -2.54
C PRO A 11 -27.56 48.29 -3.96
N ALA A 12 -28.11 47.09 -4.20
CA ALA A 12 -27.99 46.39 -5.48
C ALA A 12 -28.43 47.29 -6.64
N GLN A 13 -27.53 47.72 -7.50
CA GLN A 13 -27.91 48.55 -8.64
C GLN A 13 -28.58 47.69 -9.72
N ARG A 14 -29.64 48.25 -10.35
CA ARG A 14 -30.29 47.62 -11.49
C ARG A 14 -29.26 47.35 -12.59
N PRO A 15 -29.14 46.10 -13.08
CA PRO A 15 -28.25 45.80 -14.20
C PRO A 15 -28.62 46.60 -15.46
N GLU A 16 -27.64 47.21 -16.11
CA GLU A 16 -27.83 47.91 -17.39
C GLU A 16 -28.38 46.94 -18.46
N GLY A 17 -29.43 47.37 -19.16
CA GLY A 17 -30.07 46.59 -20.23
C GLY A 17 -31.24 45.70 -19.81
N LEU A 18 -31.53 45.56 -18.50
CA LEU A 18 -32.74 44.89 -18.05
C LEU A 18 -33.95 45.81 -18.29
N PRO A 19 -35.03 45.41 -19.00
CA PRO A 19 -36.22 46.26 -19.22
C PRO A 19 -36.92 46.69 -17.91
N ASP A 20 -37.55 47.87 -17.91
CA ASP A 20 -38.19 48.47 -16.72
C ASP A 20 -39.21 47.53 -16.06
N ASP A 21 -39.91 46.73 -16.86
CA ASP A 21 -40.95 45.80 -16.40
C ASP A 21 -40.41 44.68 -15.48
N TYR A 22 -39.10 44.41 -15.49
CA TYR A 22 -38.48 43.31 -14.74
C TYR A 22 -37.79 43.76 -13.45
N TRP A 23 -37.75 45.06 -13.17
CA TRP A 23 -37.13 45.60 -11.97
C TRP A 23 -38.16 46.24 -11.03
N ASP A 24 -38.14 45.84 -9.77
CA ASP A 24 -38.90 46.48 -8.71
C ASP A 24 -38.03 47.60 -8.14
N ALA A 25 -38.32 48.85 -8.52
CA ALA A 25 -37.58 50.01 -8.04
C ALA A 25 -37.80 50.28 -6.55
N GLU A 26 -38.90 49.81 -5.95
CA GLU A 26 -39.20 49.99 -4.52
C GLU A 26 -38.44 48.96 -3.68
N LYS A 27 -38.31 47.72 -4.17
CA LYS A 27 -37.62 46.62 -3.45
C LYS A 27 -36.18 46.40 -3.90
N ASN A 28 -35.75 47.12 -4.94
CA ASN A 28 -34.43 47.02 -5.54
C ASN A 28 -34.07 45.57 -5.95
N SER A 29 -35.04 44.86 -6.54
CA SER A 29 -34.96 43.44 -6.85
C SER A 29 -35.67 43.08 -8.16
N LEU A 30 -35.40 41.89 -8.71
CA LEU A 30 -36.12 41.40 -9.89
C LEU A 30 -37.60 41.10 -9.58
N ARG A 31 -38.48 41.54 -10.47
CA ARG A 31 -39.92 41.23 -10.45
C ARG A 31 -40.16 39.81 -10.96
N MET A 32 -40.05 38.83 -10.07
CA MET A 32 -40.29 37.42 -10.40
C MET A 32 -41.71 37.22 -10.95
N ASP A 33 -42.69 38.02 -10.51
CA ASP A 33 -44.07 38.06 -11.02
C ASP A 33 -44.17 38.45 -12.51
N ALA A 34 -43.24 39.27 -13.02
CA ALA A 34 -43.17 39.66 -14.43
C ALA A 34 -42.36 38.68 -15.28
N ILE A 35 -41.44 37.93 -14.67
CA ILE A 35 -40.56 36.94 -15.32
C ILE A 35 -41.30 35.60 -15.50
N LEU A 36 -41.97 35.13 -14.44
CA LEU A 36 -42.59 33.81 -14.38
C LEU A 36 -43.66 33.54 -15.45
N PRO A 37 -44.52 34.48 -15.87
CA PRO A 37 -45.52 34.24 -16.91
C PRO A 37 -44.94 34.20 -18.33
N ARG A 38 -43.72 34.73 -18.53
CA ARG A 38 -43.03 34.77 -19.84
C ARG A 38 -42.13 33.57 -20.06
N LEU A 39 -41.70 32.92 -18.98
CA LEU A 39 -41.27 31.53 -19.01
C LEU A 39 -42.54 30.71 -19.21
N GLY A 40 -42.85 30.30 -20.45
CA GLY A 40 -43.94 29.35 -20.70
C GLY A 40 -43.81 28.10 -19.80
N PRO A 41 -44.81 27.20 -19.75
CA PRO A 41 -44.77 26.01 -18.89
C PRO A 41 -43.40 25.36 -19.01
N ALA A 42 -42.66 25.30 -17.90
CA ALA A 42 -41.24 24.98 -17.90
C ALA A 42 -41.03 23.70 -18.71
N GLN A 43 -40.39 23.84 -19.86
CA GLN A 43 -40.19 22.72 -20.76
C GLN A 43 -39.18 21.79 -20.09
N ARG A 44 -39.56 20.52 -19.94
CA ARG A 44 -38.66 19.47 -19.48
C ARG A 44 -37.37 19.53 -20.30
N PRO A 45 -36.18 19.65 -19.67
CA PRO A 45 -34.92 19.53 -20.40
C PRO A 45 -34.86 18.18 -21.13
N GLU A 46 -34.49 18.15 -22.41
CA GLU A 46 -34.45 16.89 -23.20
C GLU A 46 -33.60 15.79 -22.54
N ALA A 47 -32.53 16.18 -21.85
CA ALA A 47 -31.64 15.29 -21.14
C ALA A 47 -32.22 14.69 -19.85
N LEU A 48 -33.34 15.23 -19.34
CA LEU A 48 -33.95 14.82 -18.08
C LEU A 48 -35.13 13.87 -18.35
N PRO A 49 -35.05 12.57 -18.01
CA PRO A 49 -36.15 11.63 -18.27
C PRO A 49 -37.48 12.08 -17.63
N GLU A 50 -38.60 11.80 -18.31
CA GLU A 50 -39.94 12.25 -17.92
C GLU A 50 -40.35 11.79 -16.52
N ALA A 51 -39.86 10.64 -16.07
CA ALA A 51 -40.07 10.13 -14.72
C ALA A 51 -39.57 11.05 -13.60
N TYR A 52 -38.63 11.96 -13.89
CA TYR A 52 -38.03 12.89 -12.93
C TYR A 52 -38.51 14.33 -13.09
N TRP A 53 -39.52 14.56 -13.92
CA TRP A 53 -40.09 15.88 -14.18
C TRP A 53 -41.55 15.93 -13.76
N ASN A 54 -41.91 16.88 -12.90
CA ASN A 54 -43.30 17.16 -12.59
C ASN A 54 -43.85 18.15 -13.63
N ALA A 55 -44.56 17.63 -14.63
CA ALA A 55 -45.14 18.43 -15.71
C ALA A 55 -46.22 19.43 -15.23
N GLU A 56 -46.89 19.14 -14.11
CA GLU A 56 -47.92 20.02 -13.53
C GLU A 56 -47.32 21.22 -12.80
N LYS A 57 -46.16 21.02 -12.15
CA LYS A 57 -45.46 22.07 -11.39
C LYS A 57 -44.33 22.73 -12.16
N GLY A 58 -43.89 22.15 -13.27
CA GLY A 58 -42.74 22.67 -14.05
C GLY A 58 -41.42 22.55 -13.30
N GLU A 59 -41.28 21.53 -12.44
CA GLU A 59 -40.15 21.36 -11.52
C GLU A 59 -39.63 19.92 -11.54
N LEU A 60 -38.40 19.74 -11.04
CA LEU A 60 -37.82 18.41 -10.79
C LEU A 60 -38.63 17.65 -9.73
N ASN A 61 -38.97 16.40 -10.03
CA ASN A 61 -39.61 15.51 -9.08
C ASN A 61 -38.56 14.93 -8.12
N PHE A 62 -38.30 15.64 -7.00
CA PHE A 62 -37.36 15.21 -5.98
C PHE A 62 -37.77 13.89 -5.29
N ASP A 63 -39.06 13.58 -5.20
CA ASP A 63 -39.55 12.31 -4.66
C ASP A 63 -39.19 11.11 -5.56
N ALA A 64 -39.17 11.32 -6.88
CA ALA A 64 -38.72 10.31 -7.85
C ALA A 64 -37.18 10.20 -7.92
N LEU A 65 -36.46 11.27 -7.57
CA LEU A 65 -35.00 11.27 -7.43
C LEU A 65 -34.54 10.62 -6.13
N GLY A 66 -35.36 10.69 -5.07
CA GLY A 66 -35.08 10.16 -3.73
C GLY A 66 -34.57 8.72 -3.75
N PRO A 67 -35.30 7.74 -4.32
CA PRO A 67 -34.85 6.34 -4.38
C PRO A 67 -33.56 6.12 -5.18
N ARG A 68 -33.31 6.95 -6.21
CA ARG A 68 -32.10 6.86 -7.04
C ARG A 68 -30.87 7.46 -6.34
N LEU A 69 -31.09 8.48 -5.51
CA LEU A 69 -30.08 9.06 -4.62
C LEU A 69 -29.91 8.25 -3.32
N ALA A 70 -30.92 7.47 -2.91
CA ALA A 70 -30.99 6.82 -1.59
C ALA A 70 -30.74 5.30 -1.57
N ALA A 71 -30.58 4.61 -2.71
CA ALA A 71 -30.26 3.18 -2.73
C ALA A 71 -28.74 2.91 -2.62
N GLY A 72 -28.07 3.63 -1.72
CA GLY A 72 -26.70 3.35 -1.30
C GLY A 72 -26.68 2.26 -0.22
N VAL A 73 -25.58 1.54 -0.12
CA VAL A 73 -25.37 0.65 1.02
C VAL A 73 -25.22 1.51 2.27
N SER A 74 -25.95 1.17 3.34
CA SER A 74 -25.99 1.99 4.57
C SER A 74 -25.18 1.39 5.72
N LYS A 75 -24.91 0.09 5.64
CA LYS A 75 -24.14 -0.67 6.63
C LYS A 75 -23.15 -1.58 5.93
N VAL A 76 -22.02 -1.82 6.60
CA VAL A 76 -20.97 -2.71 6.08
C VAL A 76 -21.50 -4.13 5.83
N ASP A 77 -22.41 -4.61 6.67
CA ASP A 77 -23.00 -5.95 6.58
C ASP A 77 -23.90 -6.15 5.35
N GLU A 78 -24.39 -5.05 4.76
CA GLU A 78 -25.23 -5.05 3.56
C GLU A 78 -24.39 -5.11 2.27
N ILE A 79 -23.06 -4.94 2.37
CA ILE A 79 -22.16 -4.99 1.23
C ILE A 79 -21.96 -6.44 0.79
N ASP A 80 -22.30 -6.70 -0.48
CA ASP A 80 -21.87 -7.92 -1.15
C ASP A 80 -20.40 -7.77 -1.59
N TRP A 81 -19.54 -8.63 -1.04
CA TRP A 81 -18.11 -8.65 -1.31
C TRP A 81 -17.72 -9.67 -2.38
N THR A 82 -18.70 -10.25 -3.08
CA THR A 82 -18.44 -11.16 -4.19
C THR A 82 -17.68 -10.44 -5.31
N LEU A 83 -16.65 -11.12 -5.81
CA LEU A 83 -15.82 -10.68 -6.91
C LEU A 83 -16.18 -11.44 -8.19
N PRO A 84 -15.91 -10.87 -9.38
CA PRO A 84 -16.05 -11.57 -10.64
C PRO A 84 -15.16 -12.83 -10.69
N GLY A 85 -15.66 -13.93 -11.25
CA GLY A 85 -14.90 -15.18 -11.34
C GLY A 85 -13.74 -15.16 -12.35
N ASP A 86 -13.65 -14.14 -13.20
CA ASP A 86 -12.66 -13.99 -14.27
C ASP A 86 -11.49 -13.07 -13.91
N LEU A 87 -11.21 -12.88 -12.61
CA LEU A 87 -10.18 -11.97 -12.14
C LEU A 87 -8.75 -12.36 -12.56
N ASP A 88 -8.46 -13.67 -12.64
CA ASP A 88 -7.16 -14.19 -13.11
C ASP A 88 -7.36 -15.18 -14.27
N PRO A 89 -7.38 -14.70 -15.52
CA PRO A 89 -7.49 -15.59 -16.67
C PRO A 89 -6.28 -16.51 -16.84
N SER A 90 -5.16 -16.24 -16.17
CA SER A 90 -3.95 -17.08 -16.22
C SER A 90 -4.01 -18.25 -15.23
N ASN A 91 -4.93 -18.20 -14.26
CA ASN A 91 -5.03 -19.20 -13.20
C ASN A 91 -6.50 -19.42 -12.80
N PRO A 92 -7.29 -20.09 -13.65
CA PRO A 92 -8.74 -20.22 -13.49
C PRO A 92 -9.17 -21.03 -12.25
N ASP A 93 -8.25 -21.82 -11.68
CA ASP A 93 -8.51 -22.62 -10.48
C ASP A 93 -8.38 -21.81 -9.18
N VAL A 94 -7.89 -20.56 -9.24
CA VAL A 94 -7.72 -19.70 -8.08
C VAL A 94 -8.95 -18.81 -7.90
N VAL A 95 -9.76 -19.13 -6.91
CA VAL A 95 -10.91 -18.30 -6.51
C VAL A 95 -10.40 -17.15 -5.63
N TRP A 96 -10.66 -15.92 -6.08
CA TRP A 96 -10.32 -14.71 -5.35
C TRP A 96 -11.49 -14.28 -4.48
N GLU A 97 -11.26 -14.26 -3.17
CA GLU A 97 -12.26 -13.84 -2.19
C GLU A 97 -11.74 -12.65 -1.39
N ILE A 98 -12.63 -11.72 -1.08
CA ILE A 98 -12.33 -10.62 -0.16
C ILE A 98 -12.57 -11.13 1.26
N SER A 99 -11.51 -11.16 2.06
CA SER A 99 -11.63 -11.47 3.48
C SER A 99 -12.32 -10.32 4.20
N LYS A 100 -13.52 -10.58 4.75
CA LYS A 100 -14.27 -9.61 5.56
C LYS A 100 -13.60 -9.33 6.91
N ASP A 101 -12.68 -10.20 7.33
CA ASP A 101 -11.92 -10.05 8.57
C ASP A 101 -10.70 -9.13 8.41
N ASP A 102 -10.35 -8.76 7.17
CA ASP A 102 -9.28 -7.83 6.90
C ASP A 102 -9.63 -6.42 7.44
N PRO A 103 -8.79 -5.82 8.31
CA PRO A 103 -9.02 -4.47 8.84
C PRO A 103 -9.20 -3.40 7.75
N MET A 104 -8.52 -3.53 6.63
CA MET A 104 -8.64 -2.63 5.48
C MET A 104 -9.99 -2.77 4.79
N VAL A 105 -10.50 -4.00 4.65
CA VAL A 105 -11.82 -4.27 4.05
C VAL A 105 -12.93 -3.70 4.93
N LYS A 106 -12.82 -3.85 6.26
CA LYS A 106 -13.75 -3.22 7.20
C LYS A 106 -13.74 -1.70 7.07
N ALA A 107 -12.55 -1.09 7.07
CA ALA A 107 -12.40 0.36 6.92
C ALA A 107 -12.96 0.86 5.58
N MET A 108 -12.72 0.16 4.48
CA MET A 108 -13.32 0.49 3.18
C MET A 108 -14.84 0.37 3.22
N GLY A 109 -15.36 -0.70 3.82
CA GLY A 109 -16.81 -0.91 3.97
C GLY A 109 -17.48 0.22 4.76
N GLU A 110 -16.86 0.68 5.84
CA GLU A 110 -17.33 1.83 6.62
C GLU A 110 -17.37 3.11 5.77
N VAL A 111 -16.34 3.36 4.95
CA VAL A 111 -16.31 4.49 4.02
C VAL A 111 -17.40 4.37 2.96
N PHE A 112 -17.60 3.19 2.39
CA PHE A 112 -18.62 2.95 1.37
C PHE A 112 -20.03 3.17 1.92
N ALA A 113 -20.28 2.67 3.13
CA ALA A 113 -21.53 2.84 3.84
C ALA A 113 -21.78 4.31 4.22
N ALA A 114 -20.76 5.00 4.74
CA ALA A 114 -20.85 6.41 5.12
C ALA A 114 -21.10 7.34 3.92
N GLN A 115 -20.56 7.00 2.75
CA GLN A 115 -20.76 7.74 1.50
C GLN A 115 -22.02 7.31 0.74
N GLY A 116 -22.75 6.30 1.23
CA GLY A 116 -23.94 5.78 0.56
C GLY A 116 -23.65 5.28 -0.85
N LEU A 117 -22.49 4.63 -1.06
CA LEU A 117 -22.16 4.09 -2.38
C LEU A 117 -23.11 2.98 -2.77
N GLN A 118 -23.50 2.95 -4.05
CA GLN A 118 -24.28 1.85 -4.61
C GLN A 118 -23.43 0.59 -4.70
N GLN A 119 -24.07 -0.58 -4.54
CA GLN A 119 -23.41 -1.88 -4.64
C GLN A 119 -22.62 -2.05 -5.95
N SER A 120 -23.13 -1.55 -7.08
CA SER A 120 -22.43 -1.59 -8.37
C SER A 120 -21.11 -0.81 -8.36
N ALA A 121 -21.08 0.36 -7.71
CA ALA A 121 -19.87 1.16 -7.55
C ALA A 121 -18.88 0.48 -6.60
N ILE A 122 -19.38 -0.12 -5.51
CA ILE A 122 -18.56 -0.90 -4.58
C ILE A 122 -17.91 -2.08 -5.32
N THR A 123 -18.68 -2.89 -6.04
CA THR A 123 -18.17 -4.01 -6.83
C THR A 123 -17.15 -3.57 -7.88
N ALA A 124 -17.35 -2.43 -8.55
CA ALA A 124 -16.40 -1.91 -9.52
C ALA A 124 -15.05 -1.52 -8.88
N LEU A 125 -15.09 -0.84 -7.72
CA LEU A 125 -13.90 -0.43 -6.97
C LEU A 125 -13.14 -1.64 -6.40
N THR A 126 -13.86 -2.59 -5.79
CA THR A 126 -13.25 -3.80 -5.21
C THR A 126 -12.66 -4.69 -6.30
N THR A 127 -13.32 -4.81 -7.46
CA THR A 127 -12.79 -5.51 -8.63
C THR A 127 -11.51 -4.85 -9.15
N ALA A 128 -11.48 -3.52 -9.26
CA ALA A 128 -10.28 -2.79 -9.71
C ALA A 128 -9.10 -2.98 -8.75
N TYR A 129 -9.37 -2.91 -7.43
CA TYR A 129 -8.38 -3.18 -6.40
C TYR A 129 -7.85 -4.62 -6.46
N ALA A 130 -8.73 -5.61 -6.62
CA ALA A 130 -8.35 -7.01 -6.77
C ALA A 130 -7.44 -7.21 -7.99
N LYS A 131 -7.81 -6.67 -9.16
CA LYS A 131 -6.98 -6.72 -10.37
C LYS A 131 -5.62 -6.05 -10.19
N HIS A 132 -5.56 -4.90 -9.50
CA HIS A 132 -4.31 -4.22 -9.22
C HIS A 132 -3.38 -5.06 -8.33
N SER A 133 -3.93 -5.62 -7.25
CA SER A 133 -3.21 -6.50 -6.33
C SER A 133 -2.70 -7.76 -7.04
N LEU A 134 -3.51 -8.30 -7.95
CA LEU A 134 -3.15 -9.44 -8.79
C LEU A 134 -2.00 -9.12 -9.75
N SER A 135 -2.02 -7.93 -10.36
CA SER A 135 -0.94 -7.44 -11.20
C SER A 135 0.37 -7.34 -10.41
N GLN A 136 0.32 -6.76 -9.21
CA GLN A 136 1.51 -6.67 -8.33
C GLN A 136 2.04 -8.04 -7.93
N MET A 137 1.16 -8.99 -7.58
CA MET A 137 1.55 -10.36 -7.27
C MET A 137 2.15 -11.08 -8.47
N THR A 138 1.63 -10.84 -9.68
CA THR A 138 2.15 -11.41 -10.91
C THR A 138 3.53 -10.85 -11.24
N GLU A 139 3.72 -9.53 -11.11
CA GLU A 139 5.03 -8.89 -11.26
C GLU A 139 6.05 -9.43 -10.25
N MET A 140 5.66 -9.57 -8.98
CA MET A 140 6.50 -10.16 -7.95
C MET A 140 6.84 -11.62 -8.27
N ARG A 141 5.88 -12.43 -8.69
CA ARG A 141 6.11 -13.82 -9.10
C ARG A 141 7.05 -13.90 -10.30
N ASN A 142 6.90 -13.02 -11.28
CA ASN A 142 7.77 -12.96 -12.45
C ASN A 142 9.20 -12.55 -12.07
N ALA A 143 9.34 -11.57 -11.18
CA ALA A 143 10.64 -11.18 -10.63
C ALA A 143 11.31 -12.34 -9.87
N LEU A 144 10.58 -13.02 -8.99
CA LEU A 144 11.06 -14.21 -8.29
C LEU A 144 11.46 -15.33 -9.25
N THR A 145 10.66 -15.55 -10.30
CA THR A 145 10.96 -16.56 -11.33
C THR A 145 12.22 -16.18 -12.12
N ALA A 146 12.41 -14.90 -12.46
CA ALA A 146 13.61 -14.41 -13.12
C ALA A 146 14.86 -14.57 -12.23
N GLU A 147 14.75 -14.26 -10.94
CA GLU A 147 15.82 -14.48 -9.97
C GLU A 147 16.14 -15.98 -9.79
N ALA A 148 15.12 -16.84 -9.73
CA ALA A 148 15.30 -18.29 -9.69
C ALA A 148 15.97 -18.82 -10.97
N ALA A 149 15.67 -18.24 -12.13
CA ALA A 149 16.32 -18.59 -13.39
C ALA A 149 17.81 -18.25 -13.39
N LYS A 150 18.22 -17.12 -12.79
CA LYS A 150 19.64 -16.76 -12.62
C LYS A 150 20.42 -17.80 -11.81
N LEU A 151 19.76 -18.48 -10.88
CA LEU A 151 20.37 -19.53 -10.06
C LEU A 151 20.52 -20.88 -10.79
N GLY A 152 19.96 -21.02 -11.99
CA GLY A 152 20.08 -22.20 -12.84
C GLY A 152 19.23 -23.40 -12.39
N PRO A 153 19.43 -24.58 -12.99
CA PRO A 153 18.57 -25.76 -12.83
C PRO A 153 18.44 -26.30 -11.39
N LYS A 154 19.37 -25.89 -10.51
CA LYS A 154 19.42 -26.30 -9.09
C LYS A 154 19.00 -25.16 -8.15
N SER A 155 18.28 -24.15 -8.64
CA SER A 155 17.87 -22.99 -7.85
C SER A 155 17.22 -23.35 -6.52
N ALA A 156 16.28 -24.30 -6.52
CA ALA A 156 15.63 -24.79 -5.30
C ALA A 156 16.61 -25.45 -4.30
N GLU A 157 17.55 -26.25 -4.78
CA GLU A 157 18.58 -26.90 -3.94
C GLU A 157 19.54 -25.86 -3.36
N ARG A 158 19.97 -24.89 -4.17
CA ARG A 158 20.87 -23.79 -3.78
C ARG A 158 20.22 -22.91 -2.73
N VAL A 159 18.96 -22.52 -2.96
CA VAL A 159 18.17 -21.72 -2.01
C VAL A 159 17.99 -22.47 -0.70
N SER A 160 17.55 -23.73 -0.74
CA SER A 160 17.36 -24.57 0.46
C SER A 160 18.67 -24.77 1.23
N GLY A 161 19.78 -25.04 0.53
CA GLY A 161 21.10 -25.23 1.14
C GLY A 161 21.60 -23.98 1.87
N ALA A 162 21.44 -22.81 1.26
CA ALA A 162 21.81 -21.54 1.87
C ALA A 162 20.90 -21.16 3.05
N GLN A 163 19.59 -21.39 2.94
CA GLN A 163 18.64 -21.21 4.06
C GLN A 163 18.97 -22.11 5.25
N LYS A 164 19.36 -23.37 4.98
CA LYS A 164 19.78 -24.33 6.00
C LYS A 164 21.10 -23.93 6.65
N PHE A 165 22.07 -23.46 5.87
CA PHE A 165 23.33 -22.97 6.41
C PHE A 165 23.14 -21.80 7.39
N VAL A 166 22.28 -20.84 7.06
CA VAL A 166 21.97 -19.70 7.95
C VAL A 166 21.29 -20.17 9.22
N GLU A 167 20.29 -21.06 9.12
CA GLU A 167 19.63 -21.65 10.28
C GLU A 167 20.64 -22.40 11.18
N ASP A 168 21.45 -23.29 10.60
CA ASP A 168 22.45 -24.07 11.32
C ASP A 168 23.50 -23.17 11.99
N THR A 169 23.89 -22.07 11.34
CA THR A 169 24.86 -21.11 11.89
C THR A 169 24.26 -20.36 13.08
N LEU A 170 23.02 -19.88 12.96
CA LEU A 170 22.33 -19.17 14.04
C LEU A 170 22.04 -20.08 15.23
N VAL A 171 21.59 -21.32 14.98
CA VAL A 171 21.34 -22.31 16.02
C VAL A 171 22.65 -22.73 16.70
N ARG A 172 23.74 -22.92 15.95
CA ARG A 172 25.05 -23.21 16.52
C ARG A 172 25.57 -22.06 17.40
N ALA A 173 25.37 -20.81 16.98
CA ALA A 173 25.73 -19.64 17.78
C ALA A 173 24.89 -19.51 19.07
N ALA A 174 23.66 -20.02 19.07
CA ALA A 174 22.79 -20.06 20.24
C ALA A 174 23.19 -21.12 21.30
N GLY A 175 24.09 -22.05 20.96
CA GLY A 175 24.56 -23.08 21.89
C GLY A 175 23.48 -24.09 22.27
N THR A 176 23.33 -24.37 23.56
CA THR A 176 22.40 -25.38 24.09
C THR A 176 21.17 -24.80 24.79
N ASP A 177 21.05 -23.47 24.92
CA ASP A 177 19.89 -22.85 25.57
C ASP A 177 18.63 -22.96 24.70
N PRO A 178 17.56 -23.64 25.15
CA PRO A 178 16.33 -23.80 24.38
C PRO A 178 15.67 -22.47 24.00
N LYS A 179 15.78 -21.43 24.83
CA LYS A 179 15.20 -20.11 24.52
C LYS A 179 15.99 -19.40 23.43
N ALA A 180 17.32 -19.40 23.52
CA ALA A 180 18.19 -18.86 22.48
C ALA A 180 18.03 -19.61 21.14
N ILE A 181 17.86 -20.94 21.16
CA ILE A 181 17.60 -21.75 19.96
C ILE A 181 16.26 -21.37 19.32
N ALA A 182 15.19 -21.20 20.11
CA ALA A 182 13.89 -20.77 19.60
C ALA A 182 13.98 -19.37 18.95
N ALA A 183 14.68 -18.44 19.58
CA ALA A 183 14.91 -17.10 19.01
C ALA A 183 15.76 -17.16 17.73
N ALA A 184 16.77 -18.04 17.67
CA ALA A 184 17.59 -18.25 16.48
C ALA A 184 16.77 -18.81 15.30
N LYS A 185 15.86 -19.76 15.57
CA LYS A 185 14.93 -20.28 14.55
C LYS A 185 13.97 -19.20 14.04
N GLN A 186 13.40 -18.40 14.92
CA GLN A 186 12.55 -17.27 14.51
C GLN A 186 13.32 -16.26 13.64
N ARG A 187 14.59 -15.98 13.99
CA ARG A 187 15.43 -15.11 13.16
C ARG A 187 15.74 -15.73 11.79
N ALA A 188 15.99 -17.04 11.74
CA ALA A 188 16.19 -17.75 10.47
C ALA A 188 14.93 -17.74 9.60
N GLU A 189 13.74 -17.87 10.21
CA GLU A 189 12.46 -17.77 9.52
C GLU A 189 12.20 -16.35 8.99
N ASN A 190 12.41 -15.32 9.82
CA ASN A 190 12.32 -13.93 9.39
C ASN A 190 13.31 -13.63 8.24
N PHE A 191 14.52 -14.19 8.31
CA PHE A 191 15.51 -14.08 7.26
C PHE A 191 15.05 -14.73 5.95
N ARG A 192 14.44 -15.93 6.00
CA ARG A 192 13.83 -16.58 4.82
C ARG A 192 12.75 -15.72 4.17
N ASN A 193 11.96 -15.01 4.97
CA ASN A 193 10.88 -14.16 4.47
C ASN A 193 11.37 -12.85 3.82
N THR A 194 12.65 -12.50 4.00
CA THR A 194 13.29 -11.32 3.36
C THR A 194 14.13 -11.65 2.13
N TRP A 195 14.23 -12.93 1.79
CA TRP A 195 15.07 -13.45 0.72
C TRP A 195 14.37 -13.35 -0.63
N THR A 196 14.94 -12.57 -1.55
CA THR A 196 14.26 -12.24 -2.82
C THR A 196 15.15 -12.27 -4.06
N THR A 197 16.49 -12.37 -3.94
CA THR A 197 17.39 -12.25 -5.10
C THR A 197 18.45 -13.35 -5.21
N ALA A 198 18.90 -13.62 -6.42
CA ALA A 198 19.97 -14.56 -6.72
C ALA A 198 21.31 -14.13 -6.09
N GLU A 199 21.58 -12.82 -6.04
CA GLU A 199 22.79 -12.26 -5.41
C GLU A 199 22.89 -12.64 -3.93
N GLN A 200 21.78 -12.64 -3.19
CA GLN A 200 21.75 -13.04 -1.78
C GLN A 200 22.14 -14.52 -1.62
N VAL A 201 21.73 -15.39 -2.55
CA VAL A 201 22.12 -16.81 -2.57
C VAL A 201 23.61 -16.94 -2.86
N GLU A 202 24.14 -16.21 -3.84
CA GLU A 202 25.56 -16.27 -4.20
C GLU A 202 26.48 -15.80 -3.06
N VAL A 203 26.11 -14.74 -2.34
CA VAL A 203 26.85 -14.28 -1.16
C VAL A 203 26.90 -15.38 -0.10
N VAL A 204 25.77 -16.03 0.19
CA VAL A 204 25.73 -17.12 1.18
C VAL A 204 26.51 -18.34 0.71
N GLU A 205 26.46 -18.70 -0.57
CA GLU A 205 27.28 -19.78 -1.11
C GLU A 205 28.78 -19.47 -1.04
N ALA A 206 29.18 -18.21 -1.26
CA ALA A 206 30.55 -17.78 -1.06
C ALA A 206 30.98 -17.92 0.40
N LEU A 207 30.10 -17.60 1.36
CA LEU A 207 30.33 -17.81 2.78
C LEU A 207 30.42 -19.31 3.14
N ILE A 208 29.54 -20.15 2.60
CA ILE A 208 29.59 -21.62 2.76
C ILE A 208 30.93 -22.16 2.25
N LYS A 209 31.36 -21.71 1.06
CA LYS A 209 32.62 -22.12 0.45
C LYS A 209 33.82 -21.68 1.28
N ALA A 210 33.81 -20.46 1.81
CA ALA A 210 34.84 -19.95 2.70
C ALA A 210 34.88 -20.72 4.03
N ALA A 211 33.72 -21.04 4.60
CA ALA A 211 33.61 -21.82 5.84
C ALA A 211 33.99 -23.30 5.67
N SER A 212 33.88 -23.84 4.46
CA SER A 212 34.23 -25.23 4.11
C SER A 212 35.64 -25.38 3.55
N ALA A 213 36.35 -24.28 3.28
CA ALA A 213 37.73 -24.33 2.81
C ALA A 213 38.63 -24.94 3.90
N PRO A 214 39.52 -25.88 3.57
CA PRO A 214 40.48 -26.38 4.54
C PRO A 214 41.29 -25.18 5.05
N GLN A 215 41.29 -24.97 6.37
CA GLN A 215 42.14 -23.94 6.94
C GLN A 215 43.57 -24.21 6.47
N PRO A 216 44.29 -23.19 5.95
CA PRO A 216 45.70 -23.37 5.65
C PRO A 216 46.32 -23.91 6.94
N ASN A 217 46.90 -25.10 6.84
CA ASN A 217 47.61 -25.75 7.93
C ASN A 217 48.59 -24.70 8.43
N THR A 218 48.28 -24.06 9.56
CA THR A 218 49.21 -23.19 10.27
C THR A 218 50.18 -24.15 10.92
N GLY A 219 51.03 -24.74 10.06
CA GLY A 219 52.15 -25.54 10.46
C GLY A 219 52.88 -24.73 11.52
N ALA A 220 53.07 -25.35 12.67
CA ALA A 220 53.95 -24.86 13.71
C ALA A 220 55.18 -24.22 13.06
N PRO A 221 55.65 -23.05 13.52
CA PRO A 221 56.81 -22.42 12.92
C PRO A 221 57.95 -23.42 12.95
N ALA A 222 58.37 -23.87 11.76
CA ALA A 222 59.58 -24.62 11.60
C ALA A 222 60.68 -23.77 12.22
N SER A 223 61.32 -24.30 13.26
CA SER A 223 62.50 -23.74 13.88
C SER A 223 63.54 -23.47 12.80
N GLN A 224 63.56 -22.26 12.26
CA GLN A 224 64.70 -21.77 11.52
C GLN A 224 65.76 -21.50 12.58
N GLU A 225 66.70 -22.44 12.70
CA GLU A 225 68.05 -22.20 13.19
C GLU A 225 68.63 -21.02 12.39
N SER A 226 68.40 -19.80 12.88
CA SER A 226 69.12 -18.64 12.41
C SER A 226 70.51 -18.70 13.04
N GLU A 227 71.50 -19.08 12.26
CA GLU A 227 72.91 -18.88 12.59
C GLU A 227 73.12 -17.42 13.01
N SER A 228 73.32 -17.21 14.31
CA SER A 228 73.68 -15.94 14.92
C SER A 228 75.11 -15.57 14.52
N LYS A 229 75.28 -14.91 13.37
CA LYS A 229 76.46 -14.08 13.11
C LYS A 229 76.28 -12.70 13.73
N GLY A 230 76.76 -12.62 14.97
CA GLY A 230 77.26 -11.45 15.69
C GLY A 230 76.80 -10.06 15.25
N ARG A 231 75.90 -9.48 16.04
CA ARG A 231 75.98 -8.04 16.39
C ARG A 231 75.76 -7.88 17.88
N ARG A 232 76.85 -7.58 18.59
CA ARG A 232 76.84 -7.14 19.99
C ARG A 232 76.07 -5.83 20.07
N PHE A 233 74.92 -5.83 20.75
CA PHE A 233 74.33 -4.61 21.28
C PHE A 233 74.87 -4.42 22.70
N PHE A 234 75.58 -3.31 22.90
CA PHE A 234 76.01 -2.88 24.22
C PHE A 234 74.78 -2.55 25.08
N ALA A 235 74.66 -3.25 26.20
CA ALA A 235 73.71 -2.95 27.25
C ALA A 235 74.20 -1.72 28.03
N GLY A 236 73.44 -0.63 27.95
CA GLY A 236 73.48 0.44 28.95
C GLY A 236 72.30 0.25 29.89
N MET A 237 72.45 -0.56 30.93
CA MET A 237 71.53 -0.59 32.07
C MET A 237 72.32 -0.27 33.32
N THR A 238 71.95 0.86 33.89
CA THR A 238 72.32 1.39 35.20
C THR A 238 72.06 0.38 36.30
N GLN A 239 73.07 0.14 37.12
CA GLN A 239 72.92 -0.34 38.48
C GLN A 239 73.99 0.32 39.34
N GLU A 240 73.58 1.17 40.27
CA GLU A 240 74.25 1.17 41.58
C GLU A 240 73.26 1.54 42.68
N LYS A 241 73.30 0.72 43.74
CA LYS A 241 72.48 0.77 44.94
C LYS A 241 73.19 1.62 46.01
N ALA A 242 72.36 2.25 46.84
CA ALA A 242 72.51 2.43 48.30
C ALA A 242 73.93 2.52 48.91
N ASN A 243 74.32 3.74 49.29
CA ASN A 243 74.33 4.22 50.68
C ASN A 243 74.52 5.74 50.70
#